data_AF-A0A8D9BFG5-F1
#
_entry.id   AF-A0A8D9BFG5-F1
#
_cell.length_a   1.000
_cell.length_b   1.000
_cell.length_c   1.000
_cell.angle_alpha   90.00
_cell.angle_beta   90.00
_cell.angle_gamma   90.00
#
_symmetry.space_group_name_H-M   'P 1'
#
loop_
_entity.id
_entity.type
_entity.pdbx_description
1 polymer ?
#
loop_
_entity_poly.entity_id
_entity_poly.type
_entity_poly.pdbx_seq_one_letter_code
_entity_poly.pdbx_strand_id
1 'polypeptide(L)'
;MVVAYNQCKTYIDLSDQMTSYAPYLRRTVKCYRRVALEMLLGSCAVNALVLYNKMNTKMGITDFKDAIPMGLLFPPDEERPPRAPTDHRLDRVPGPVTRVRRSCVRCYEQQRQLHDRKYCQKHTKKVPTKCQSDNKFLCVECFNTTH
;
A
#
# COMPACT_ATOMS: atom_id res chain seq x y z
N MET A 1 -18.65 51.36 1.00
CA MET A 1 -18.36 50.65 -0.26
C MET A 1 -16.94 50.09 -0.31
N VAL A 2 -15.90 50.91 -0.07
CA VAL A 2 -14.48 50.47 -0.11
C VAL A 2 -14.14 49.38 0.92
N VAL A 3 -14.67 49.48 2.14
CA VAL A 3 -14.40 48.49 3.22
C VAL A 3 -14.96 47.11 2.87
N ALA A 4 -16.19 47.03 2.36
CA ALA A 4 -16.81 45.77 1.94
C ALA A 4 -16.09 45.14 0.74
N TYR A 5 -15.62 45.97 -0.21
CA TYR A 5 -14.81 45.51 -1.35
C TYR A 5 -13.50 44.86 -0.89
N ASN A 6 -12.79 45.53 0.03
CA ASN A 6 -11.53 45.02 0.56
C ASN A 6 -11.72 43.70 1.31
N GLN A 7 -12.80 43.57 2.09
CA GLN A 7 -13.13 42.31 2.76
C GLN A 7 -13.40 41.18 1.77
N CYS A 8 -14.22 41.42 0.73
CA CYS A 8 -14.53 40.39 -0.25
C CYS A 8 -13.30 39.92 -1.04
N LYS A 9 -12.40 40.85 -1.41
CA LYS A 9 -11.17 40.52 -2.15
C LYS A 9 -10.25 39.59 -1.34
N THR A 10 -10.11 39.83 -0.04
CA THR A 10 -9.20 39.06 0.81
C THR A 10 -9.52 37.56 0.88
N TYR A 11 -10.77 37.13 0.67
CA TYR A 11 -11.10 35.70 0.71
C TYR A 11 -10.48 34.91 -0.45
N ILE A 12 -10.40 35.52 -1.64
CA ILE A 12 -9.78 34.90 -2.81
C ILE A 12 -8.28 34.77 -2.56
N ASP A 13 -7.65 35.86 -2.10
CA ASP A 13 -6.22 35.90 -1.79
C ASP A 13 -5.86 34.87 -0.70
N LEU A 14 -6.69 34.73 0.34
CA LEU A 14 -6.48 33.76 1.41
C LEU A 14 -6.56 32.32 0.91
N SER A 15 -7.54 32.00 0.04
CA SER A 15 -7.69 30.65 -0.52
C SER A 15 -6.50 30.26 -1.42
N ASP A 16 -6.00 31.20 -2.21
CA ASP A 16 -4.81 31.00 -3.06
C ASP A 16 -3.54 30.82 -2.20
N GLN A 17 -3.42 31.62 -1.13
CA GLN A 17 -2.35 31.48 -0.16
C GLN A 17 -2.38 30.10 0.51
N MET A 18 -3.56 29.63 0.94
CA MET A 18 -3.78 28.30 1.51
C MET A 18 -3.38 27.18 0.54
N THR A 19 -3.72 27.32 -0.73
CA THR A 19 -3.34 26.36 -1.78
C THR A 19 -1.81 26.30 -1.98
N SER A 20 -1.15 27.44 -1.85
CA SER A 20 0.30 27.61 -2.01
C SER A 20 1.13 27.00 -0.87
N TYR A 21 0.55 26.81 0.33
CA TYR A 21 1.23 26.11 1.43
C TYR A 21 1.31 24.61 1.15
N ALA A 22 2.52 24.05 1.12
CA ALA A 22 2.79 22.65 0.78
C ALA A 22 2.13 22.22 -0.55
N PRO A 23 2.65 22.72 -1.69
CA PRO A 23 2.08 22.40 -2.99
C PRO A 23 2.39 20.93 -3.36
N TYR A 24 1.35 20.19 -3.71
CA TYR A 24 1.48 18.83 -4.22
C TYR A 24 1.98 18.75 -5.66
N LEU A 25 2.12 19.90 -6.31
CA LEU A 25 2.43 20.00 -7.72
C LEU A 25 3.92 19.75 -7.99
N ARG A 26 4.21 18.66 -8.70
CA ARG A 26 5.54 18.40 -9.28
C ARG A 26 5.61 18.95 -10.70
N ARG A 27 6.83 19.23 -11.18
CA ARG A 27 7.07 19.68 -12.56
C ARG A 27 6.45 18.66 -13.54
N THR A 28 5.43 19.09 -14.28
CA THR A 28 4.74 18.29 -15.30
C THR A 28 4.79 19.01 -16.65
N VAL A 29 4.98 18.24 -17.72
CA VAL A 29 5.06 18.79 -19.10
C VAL A 29 3.65 19.08 -19.65
N LYS A 30 2.62 18.38 -19.16
CA LYS A 30 1.26 18.46 -19.71
C LYS A 30 0.37 19.36 -18.85
N CYS A 31 -0.11 20.46 -19.43
CA CYS A 31 -0.92 21.49 -18.75
C CYS A 31 -2.19 20.92 -18.09
N TYR A 32 -2.93 20.05 -18.77
CA TYR A 32 -4.16 19.47 -18.20
C TYR A 32 -3.93 18.66 -16.91
N ARG A 33 -2.78 18.00 -16.78
CA ARG A 33 -2.42 17.27 -15.54
C ARG A 33 -2.17 18.23 -14.39
N ARG A 34 -1.54 19.37 -14.68
CA ARG A 34 -1.33 20.43 -13.70
C ARG A 34 -2.66 20.98 -13.20
N VAL A 35 -3.56 21.35 -14.12
CA VAL A 35 -4.90 21.88 -13.77
C VAL A 35 -5.71 20.88 -12.94
N ALA A 36 -5.73 19.60 -13.32
CA ALA A 36 -6.46 18.59 -12.58
C ALA A 36 -5.91 18.42 -11.14
N LEU A 37 -4.60 18.42 -10.97
CA LEU A 37 -3.97 18.31 -9.65
C LEU A 37 -4.19 19.56 -8.79
N GLU A 38 -4.12 20.76 -9.37
CA GLU A 38 -4.41 22.01 -8.67
C GLU A 38 -5.89 22.06 -8.22
N MET A 39 -6.81 21.60 -9.06
CA MET A 39 -8.24 21.53 -8.71
C MET A 39 -8.50 20.54 -7.57
N LEU A 40 -7.96 19.32 -7.65
CA LEU A 40 -8.20 18.26 -6.67
C LEU A 40 -7.46 18.48 -5.35
N LEU A 41 -6.16 18.79 -5.41
CA LEU A 41 -5.31 18.84 -4.22
C LEU A 41 -5.17 20.25 -3.65
N GLY A 42 -5.55 21.28 -4.42
CA GLY A 42 -5.68 22.66 -3.95
C GLY A 42 -7.12 22.93 -3.50
N SER A 43 -7.99 23.25 -4.46
CA SER A 43 -9.34 23.73 -4.17
C SER A 43 -10.20 22.73 -3.38
N CYS A 44 -10.25 21.46 -3.80
CA CYS A 44 -11.06 20.48 -3.07
C CYS A 44 -10.50 20.19 -1.66
N ALA A 45 -9.17 20.16 -1.48
CA ALA A 45 -8.55 19.95 -0.18
C ALA A 45 -8.82 21.13 0.79
N VAL A 46 -8.73 22.38 0.31
CA VAL A 46 -9.07 23.57 1.13
C VAL A 46 -10.55 23.56 1.51
N ASN A 47 -11.44 23.22 0.58
CA ASN A 47 -12.87 23.12 0.88
C ASN A 47 -13.17 22.00 1.88
N ALA A 48 -12.51 20.84 1.74
CA ALA A 48 -12.62 19.74 2.69
C ALA A 48 -12.12 20.13 4.09
N LEU A 49 -11.01 20.88 4.18
CA LEU A 49 -10.51 21.42 5.44
C LEU A 49 -11.51 22.37 6.10
N VAL A 50 -12.13 23.26 5.32
CA VAL A 50 -13.16 24.18 5.84
C VAL A 50 -14.35 23.40 6.40
N LEU A 51 -14.79 22.34 5.73
CA LEU A 51 -15.86 21.46 6.22
C LEU A 51 -15.42 20.69 7.47
N TYR A 52 -14.21 20.15 7.48
CA TYR A 52 -13.63 19.45 8.63
C TYR A 52 -13.57 20.35 9.86
N ASN A 53 -13.05 21.57 9.71
CA ASN A 53 -12.95 22.55 10.79
C ASN A 53 -14.30 23.07 11.29
N LYS A 54 -15.38 22.91 10.51
CA LYS A 54 -16.75 23.23 10.96
C LYS A 54 -17.35 22.11 11.82
N MET A 55 -16.97 20.86 11.57
CA MET A 55 -17.56 19.68 12.23
C MET A 55 -16.68 19.11 13.35
N ASN A 56 -15.37 19.33 13.29
CA ASN A 56 -14.36 18.72 14.16
C ASN A 56 -13.44 19.78 14.78
N THR A 57 -12.42 19.30 15.51
CA THR A 57 -11.34 20.14 16.04
C THR A 57 -10.58 20.85 14.92
N LYS A 58 -10.29 22.13 15.12
CA LYS A 58 -9.55 22.94 14.15
C LYS A 58 -8.18 22.32 13.87
N MET A 59 -7.87 22.15 12.59
CA MET A 59 -6.59 21.63 12.10
C MET A 59 -5.94 22.63 11.13
N GLY A 60 -4.62 22.69 11.15
CA GLY A 60 -3.84 23.46 10.18
C GLY A 60 -3.88 22.83 8.78
N ILE A 61 -3.66 23.64 7.74
CA ILE A 61 -3.70 23.12 6.36
C ILE A 61 -2.58 22.11 6.08
N THR A 62 -1.39 22.28 6.66
CA THR A 62 -0.28 21.34 6.51
C THR A 62 -0.62 19.98 7.12
N ASP A 63 -1.13 19.99 8.35
CA ASP A 63 -1.44 18.76 9.09
C ASP A 63 -2.59 18.00 8.43
N PHE A 64 -3.59 18.74 7.92
CA PHE A 64 -4.68 18.15 7.16
C PHE A 64 -4.20 17.53 5.85
N LYS A 65 -3.31 18.23 5.15
CA LYS A 65 -2.69 17.76 3.91
C LYS A 65 -1.85 16.50 4.11
N ASP A 66 -1.21 16.34 5.28
CA ASP A 66 -0.47 15.14 5.66
C ASP A 66 -1.38 14.01 6.17
N ALA A 67 -2.51 14.33 6.80
CA ALA A 67 -3.48 13.34 7.27
C ALA A 67 -4.18 12.60 6.12
N ILE A 68 -4.44 13.27 4.99
CA ILE A 68 -5.09 12.67 3.80
C ILE A 68 -4.34 11.42 3.30
N PRO A 69 -3.04 11.48 2.94
CA PRO A 69 -2.32 10.31 2.45
C PRO A 69 -2.21 9.23 3.52
N MET A 70 -2.11 9.59 4.80
CA MET A 70 -2.06 8.62 5.90
C MET A 70 -3.36 7.81 5.99
N GLY A 71 -4.52 8.47 5.88
CA GLY A 71 -5.82 7.79 5.85
C GLY A 71 -6.04 6.93 4.61
N LEU A 72 -5.51 7.33 3.46
CA LEU A 72 -5.65 6.57 2.21
C LEU A 72 -4.71 5.37 2.11
N LEU A 73 -3.46 5.50 2.58
CA LEU A 73 -2.44 4.45 2.47
C LEU A 73 -2.50 3.45 3.62
N PHE A 74 -2.91 3.91 4.81
CA PHE A 74 -2.97 3.10 6.02
C PHE A 74 -4.37 3.19 6.62
N PRO A 75 -5.39 2.64 5.92
CA PRO A 75 -6.74 2.62 6.48
C PRO A 75 -6.74 1.82 7.78
N PRO A 76 -7.60 2.21 8.75
CA PRO A 76 -7.80 1.44 9.97
C PRO A 76 -8.13 -0.01 9.61
N ASP A 77 -7.67 -0.96 10.44
CA ASP A 77 -7.79 -2.41 10.16
C ASP A 77 -9.25 -2.85 9.88
N GLU A 78 -10.24 -2.12 10.42
CA GLU A 78 -11.67 -2.34 10.24
C GLU A 78 -12.17 -2.14 8.80
N GLU A 79 -11.49 -1.33 7.98
CA GLU A 79 -11.89 -1.01 6.61
C GLU A 79 -11.10 -1.80 5.55
N ARG A 80 -10.14 -2.64 5.97
CA ARG A 80 -9.44 -3.47 5.00
C ARG A 80 -10.40 -4.54 4.50
N PRO A 81 -10.68 -4.61 3.18
CA PRO A 81 -11.44 -5.73 2.65
C PRO A 81 -10.71 -7.02 3.07
N PRO A 82 -11.43 -8.05 3.55
CA PRO A 82 -10.81 -9.34 3.79
C PRO A 82 -10.11 -9.72 2.50
N ARG A 83 -8.80 -10.00 2.57
CA ARG A 83 -8.07 -10.49 1.40
C ARG A 83 -8.88 -11.64 0.85
N ALA A 84 -9.31 -11.52 -0.41
CA ALA A 84 -10.04 -12.61 -1.05
C ALA A 84 -9.24 -13.89 -0.81
N PRO A 85 -9.86 -14.97 -0.31
CA PRO A 85 -9.16 -16.20 -0.04
C PRO A 85 -8.49 -16.63 -1.34
N THR A 86 -7.16 -16.55 -1.38
CA THR A 86 -6.40 -17.09 -2.50
C THR A 86 -6.57 -18.59 -2.45
N ASP A 87 -7.17 -19.18 -3.49
CA ASP A 87 -7.26 -20.64 -3.60
C ASP A 87 -5.84 -21.20 -3.69
N HIS A 88 -5.33 -21.71 -2.56
CA HIS A 88 -4.02 -22.33 -2.52
C HIS A 88 -4.19 -23.78 -2.95
N ARG A 89 -3.58 -24.13 -4.08
CA ARG A 89 -3.51 -25.50 -4.59
C ARG A 89 -2.07 -25.97 -4.68
N LEU A 90 -1.84 -27.21 -4.22
CA LEU A 90 -0.54 -27.86 -4.31
C LEU A 90 -0.48 -28.75 -5.56
N ASP A 91 0.22 -28.28 -6.60
CA ASP A 91 0.34 -29.00 -7.87
C ASP A 91 1.72 -29.63 -8.05
N ARG A 92 1.77 -30.74 -8.78
CA ARG A 92 3.03 -31.34 -9.21
C ARG A 92 3.57 -30.60 -10.43
N VAL A 93 4.84 -30.22 -10.36
CA VAL A 93 5.55 -29.62 -11.50
C VAL A 93 5.73 -30.66 -12.61
N PRO A 94 5.37 -30.36 -13.86
CA PRO A 94 5.52 -31.29 -14.96
C PRO A 94 7.00 -31.54 -15.28
N GLY A 95 7.34 -32.81 -15.56
CA GLY A 95 8.67 -33.23 -15.98
C GLY A 95 9.30 -34.31 -15.09
N PRO A 96 10.51 -34.80 -15.43
CA PRO A 96 11.19 -35.83 -14.66
C PRO A 96 11.49 -35.37 -13.23
N VAL A 97 11.05 -36.13 -12.23
CA VAL A 97 11.18 -35.80 -10.79
C VAL A 97 12.62 -35.46 -10.40
N THR A 98 13.61 -36.11 -11.01
CA THR A 98 15.04 -35.85 -10.77
C THR A 98 15.47 -34.42 -11.11
N ARG A 99 14.85 -33.79 -12.12
CA ARG A 99 15.13 -32.43 -12.57
C ARG A 99 14.28 -31.37 -11.89
N VAL A 100 13.01 -31.69 -11.59
CA VAL A 100 12.05 -30.70 -11.08
C VAL A 100 11.98 -30.61 -9.56
N ARG A 101 12.40 -31.66 -8.84
CA ARG A 101 12.33 -31.67 -7.37
C ARG A 101 13.22 -30.58 -6.76
N ARG A 102 12.67 -29.83 -5.80
CA ARG A 102 13.44 -28.88 -4.98
C ARG A 102 13.21 -29.16 -3.49
N SER A 103 14.07 -28.64 -2.64
CA SER A 103 13.89 -28.73 -1.19
C SER A 103 12.61 -28.01 -0.77
N CYS A 104 11.82 -28.62 0.10
CA CYS A 104 10.68 -27.95 0.73
C CYS A 104 11.18 -26.73 1.52
N VAL A 105 10.59 -25.57 1.28
CA VAL A 105 11.01 -24.29 1.89
C VAL A 105 10.88 -24.35 3.42
N ARG A 106 9.71 -24.76 3.92
CA ARG A 106 9.44 -24.80 5.37
C ARG A 106 10.31 -25.82 6.12
N CYS A 107 10.50 -27.02 5.55
CA CYS A 107 11.40 -28.01 6.14
C CYS A 107 12.85 -27.51 6.16
N TYR A 108 13.28 -26.80 5.12
CA TYR A 108 14.62 -26.23 5.06
C TYR A 108 14.81 -25.16 6.14
N GLU A 109 13.83 -24.28 6.33
CA GLU A 109 13.83 -23.24 7.37
C GLU A 109 13.89 -23.84 8.78
N GLN A 110 13.11 -24.88 9.06
CA GLN A 110 13.15 -25.60 10.34
C GLN A 110 14.52 -26.23 10.61
N GLN A 111 15.11 -26.89 9.60
CA GLN A 111 16.44 -27.49 9.70
C GLN A 111 17.53 -26.42 9.89
N ARG A 112 17.38 -25.25 9.26
CA ARG A 112 18.32 -24.13 9.34
C ARG A 112 18.42 -23.49 10.73
N GLN A 113 17.43 -23.68 11.59
CA GLN A 113 17.48 -23.23 12.98
C GLN A 113 18.41 -24.10 13.84
N LEU A 114 18.63 -25.36 13.46
CA LEU A 114 19.37 -26.35 14.25
C LEU A 114 20.73 -26.73 13.63
N HIS A 115 20.87 -26.60 12.31
CA HIS A 115 22.00 -27.15 11.58
C HIS A 115 22.56 -26.20 10.52
N ASP A 116 23.81 -26.47 10.13
CA ASP A 116 24.49 -25.74 9.08
C ASP A 116 23.86 -25.93 7.69
N ARG A 117 24.15 -24.97 6.80
CA ARG A 117 23.69 -24.97 5.41
C ARG A 117 23.93 -26.29 4.68
N LYS A 118 25.15 -26.85 4.78
CA LYS A 118 25.55 -28.07 4.09
C LYS A 118 24.72 -29.27 4.54
N TYR A 119 24.44 -29.36 5.84
CA TYR A 119 23.59 -30.38 6.42
C TYR A 119 22.15 -30.25 5.90
N CYS A 120 21.58 -29.05 5.98
CA CYS A 120 20.21 -28.78 5.53
C CYS A 120 20.00 -29.15 4.06
N GLN A 121 20.96 -28.80 3.17
CA GLN A 121 20.86 -29.11 1.74
C GLN A 121 20.81 -30.61 1.42
N LYS A 122 21.44 -31.45 2.27
CA LYS A 122 21.50 -32.90 2.11
C LYS A 122 20.30 -33.61 2.73
N HIS A 123 19.83 -33.13 3.88
CA HIS A 123 18.82 -33.81 4.70
C HIS A 123 17.39 -33.28 4.53
N THR A 124 17.19 -32.11 3.91
CA THR A 124 15.84 -31.58 3.68
C THR A 124 15.08 -32.40 2.64
N LYS A 125 13.81 -32.72 2.93
CA LYS A 125 12.87 -33.37 2.00
C LYS A 125 12.83 -32.61 0.66
N LYS A 126 13.13 -33.31 -0.45
CA LYS A 126 13.00 -32.78 -1.81
C LYS A 126 11.67 -33.20 -2.42
N VAL A 127 10.87 -32.24 -2.87
CA VAL A 127 9.51 -32.42 -3.35
C VAL A 127 9.34 -31.87 -4.76
N PRO A 128 8.56 -32.53 -5.64
CA PRO A 128 8.19 -32.01 -6.96
C PRO A 128 6.92 -31.16 -6.94
N THR A 129 6.36 -30.89 -5.75
CA THR A 129 5.10 -30.16 -5.56
C THR A 129 5.33 -28.68 -5.22
N LYS A 130 4.52 -27.81 -5.79
CA LYS A 130 4.62 -26.35 -5.68
C LYS A 130 3.23 -25.74 -5.48
N CYS A 131 3.12 -24.77 -4.57
CA CYS A 131 1.88 -24.00 -4.40
C CYS A 131 1.69 -23.07 -5.60
N GLN A 132 0.50 -23.08 -6.21
CA GLN A 132 0.18 -22.26 -7.39
C GLN A 132 0.23 -20.76 -7.08
N SER A 133 -0.32 -20.35 -5.93
CA SER A 133 -0.45 -18.95 -5.52
C SER A 133 0.89 -18.38 -5.01
N ASP A 134 1.60 -19.13 -4.18
CA ASP A 134 2.84 -18.67 -3.53
C ASP A 134 4.10 -18.92 -4.36
N ASN A 135 4.00 -19.78 -5.37
CA ASN A 135 5.14 -20.27 -6.13
C ASN A 135 6.26 -20.92 -5.29
N LYS A 136 5.94 -21.46 -4.12
CA LYS A 136 6.89 -22.14 -3.20
C LYS A 136 6.79 -23.66 -3.30
N PHE A 137 7.94 -24.34 -3.23
CA PHE A 137 8.00 -25.79 -3.14
C PHE A 137 7.69 -26.24 -1.72
N LEU A 138 6.62 -27.02 -1.55
CA LEU A 138 6.12 -27.43 -0.24
C LEU A 138 5.82 -28.93 -0.23
N CYS A 139 6.13 -29.55 0.91
CA CYS A 139 5.69 -30.90 1.23
C CYS A 139 4.20 -30.88 1.61
N VAL A 140 3.49 -32.01 1.50
CA VAL A 140 2.05 -32.08 1.82
C VAL A 140 1.79 -31.67 3.29
N GLU A 141 2.59 -32.19 4.23
CA GLU A 141 2.51 -31.82 5.66
C GLU A 141 2.71 -30.30 5.87
N CYS A 142 3.65 -29.72 5.11
CA CYS A 142 4.01 -28.31 5.17
C CYS A 142 2.93 -27.44 4.55
N PHE A 143 2.24 -27.94 3.53
CA PHE A 143 1.17 -27.23 2.86
C PHE A 143 -0.04 -27.12 3.78
N ASN A 144 -0.50 -28.24 4.34
CA ASN A 144 -1.66 -28.30 5.25
C ASN A 144 -1.48 -27.53 6.57
N THR A 145 -0.24 -27.16 6.91
CA THR A 145 0.07 -26.37 8.12
C THR A 145 0.27 -24.88 7.81
N THR A 146 0.34 -24.49 6.54
CA THR A 146 0.60 -23.10 6.12
C THR A 146 -0.64 -22.47 5.48
N HIS A 147 -1.44 -23.29 4.79
CA HIS A 147 -2.69 -22.93 4.12
C HIS A 147 -3.80 -23.81 4.69
#